data_AF-A0A8M8V803-F1
#
_entry.id   AF-A0A8M8V803-F1
#
_cell.length_a   1.000
_cell.length_b   1.000
_cell.length_c   1.000
_cell.angle_alpha   90.00
_cell.angle_beta   90.00
_cell.angle_gamma   90.00
#
_symmetry.space_group_name_H-M   'P 1'
#
loop_
_entity.id
_entity.type
_entity.pdbx_description
1 polymer ?
#
loop_
_entity_poly.entity_id
_entity_poly.type
_entity_poly.pdbx_seq_one_letter_code
_entity_poly.pdbx_strand_id
1 'polypeptide(L)'
;MERDGVEDDDIVCLDESFFINDNYQLTRFTFGSQVLELYCLQSASTDFDLTGQLVWPGAELLNHYLSKNADMLRGCSVIELGSGVGITGILCSRFCSEVVMTDHNDEVLKILTRNIELHQSSQDSHSCARLKAEKLEWGNSEQLKYILQRHPEGFDLVLGADIYILILYTFHVLLMNMSSERWNFVIVNTSKS
;
A
#
# COMPACT_ATOMS: atom_id res chain seq x y z
N MET A 1 1.46 -5.08 65.65
CA MET A 1 0.65 -4.53 64.55
C MET A 1 1.63 -4.03 63.51
N GLU A 2 2.17 -4.96 62.74
CA GLU A 2 3.02 -4.64 61.60
C GLU A 2 2.11 -4.20 60.45
N ARG A 3 2.52 -3.12 59.77
CA ARG A 3 1.85 -2.58 58.60
C ARG A 3 2.44 -3.31 57.40
N ASP A 4 1.65 -4.18 56.78
CA ASP A 4 1.96 -4.76 55.48
C ASP A 4 1.93 -3.65 54.43
N GLY A 5 3.09 -3.40 53.84
CA GLY A 5 3.23 -2.54 52.67
C GLY A 5 2.72 -3.29 51.45
N VAL A 6 1.78 -2.67 50.74
CA VAL A 6 1.40 -3.08 49.40
C VAL A 6 2.57 -2.72 48.49
N GLU A 7 3.22 -3.71 47.90
CA GLU A 7 4.13 -3.51 46.77
C GLU A 7 3.26 -3.10 45.58
N ASP A 8 3.34 -1.81 45.22
CA ASP A 8 2.85 -1.31 43.93
C ASP A 8 3.74 -1.97 42.86
N ASP A 9 3.20 -2.96 42.15
CA ASP A 9 3.77 -3.40 40.89
C ASP A 9 3.75 -2.21 39.93
N ASP A 10 4.92 -1.59 39.71
CA ASP A 10 5.15 -0.56 38.71
C ASP A 10 4.77 -1.11 37.32
N ILE A 11 3.51 -0.92 36.92
CA ILE A 11 3.09 -1.10 35.53
C ILE A 11 3.80 -0.02 34.72
N VAL A 12 4.91 -0.40 34.08
CA VAL A 12 5.56 0.39 33.06
C VAL A 12 4.63 0.42 31.85
N CYS A 13 3.83 1.49 31.73
CA CYS A 13 3.12 1.81 30.50
C CYS A 13 4.16 2.15 29.43
N LEU A 14 4.65 1.13 28.74
CA LEU A 14 5.42 1.31 27.51
C LEU A 14 4.50 1.96 26.49
N ASP A 15 4.90 3.12 25.99
CA ASP A 15 4.25 3.78 24.87
C ASP A 15 4.24 2.82 23.67
N GLU A 16 3.14 2.78 22.91
CA GLU A 16 3.00 1.90 21.73
C GLU A 16 4.14 2.12 20.72
N SER A 17 4.74 3.32 20.72
CA SER A 17 5.93 3.67 19.95
C SER A 17 7.15 2.77 20.22
N PHE A 18 7.25 2.12 21.38
CA PHE A 18 8.37 1.25 21.72
C PHE A 18 8.38 -0.07 20.92
N PHE A 19 7.23 -0.46 20.35
CA PHE A 19 7.08 -1.68 19.55
C PHE A 19 7.07 -1.42 18.04
N ILE A 20 7.08 -0.15 17.61
CA ILE A 20 7.08 0.20 16.19
C ILE A 20 8.50 0.11 15.64
N ASN A 21 8.71 -0.79 14.68
CA ASN A 21 9.98 -0.86 13.95
C ASN A 21 9.95 0.11 12.76
N ASP A 22 10.68 1.22 12.88
CA ASP A 22 10.85 2.24 11.86
C ASP A 22 12.24 2.22 11.20
N ASN A 23 13.00 1.13 11.39
CA ASN A 23 14.34 0.94 10.83
C ASN A 23 14.30 0.59 9.34
N TYR A 24 13.60 1.41 8.56
CA TYR A 24 13.47 1.25 7.12
C TYR A 24 14.81 1.48 6.44
N GLN A 25 15.11 0.60 5.49
CA GLN A 25 16.29 0.69 4.64
C GLN A 25 15.86 1.11 3.24
N LEU A 26 16.57 2.06 2.66
CA LEU A 26 16.39 2.42 1.25
C LEU A 26 16.84 1.22 0.40
N THR A 27 15.89 0.58 -0.26
CA THR A 27 16.11 -0.66 -1.00
C THR A 27 15.86 -0.44 -2.48
N ARG A 28 16.77 -0.94 -3.32
CA ARG A 28 16.69 -0.81 -4.77
C ARG A 28 16.05 -2.06 -5.39
N PHE A 29 15.02 -1.84 -6.20
CA PHE A 29 14.31 -2.88 -6.94
C PHE A 29 14.44 -2.64 -8.45
N THR A 30 14.51 -3.74 -9.23
CA THR A 30 14.66 -3.66 -10.69
C THR A 30 13.62 -4.52 -11.39
N PHE A 31 12.76 -3.88 -12.19
CA PHE A 31 11.69 -4.51 -12.97
C PHE A 31 11.87 -4.17 -14.45
N GLY A 32 12.53 -5.06 -15.19
CA GLY A 32 12.90 -4.77 -16.58
C GLY A 32 13.88 -3.60 -16.65
N SER A 33 13.52 -2.54 -17.38
CA SER A 33 14.29 -1.29 -17.44
C SER A 33 13.97 -0.31 -16.31
N GLN A 34 12.99 -0.62 -15.45
CA GLN A 34 12.55 0.27 -14.38
C GLN A 34 13.34 -0.04 -13.11
N VAL A 35 13.97 0.99 -12.55
CA VAL A 35 14.73 0.89 -11.30
C VAL A 35 14.09 1.80 -10.27
N LEU A 36 13.64 1.24 -9.16
CA LEU A 36 12.94 1.93 -8.07
C LEU A 36 13.77 1.88 -6.81
N GLU A 37 13.65 2.89 -5.97
CA GLU A 37 14.24 2.92 -4.63
C GLU A 37 13.18 3.38 -3.66
N LEU A 38 12.94 2.61 -2.60
CA LEU A 38 11.96 2.96 -1.57
C LEU A 38 12.41 2.47 -0.21
N TYR A 39 11.92 3.11 0.83
CA TYR A 39 12.13 2.70 2.21
C TYR A 39 11.21 1.54 2.56
N CYS A 40 11.78 0.42 3.02
CA CYS A 40 11.03 -0.72 3.53
C CYS A 40 11.82 -1.44 4.63
N LEU A 41 11.12 -2.24 5.44
CA LEU A 41 11.78 -3.17 6.36
C LEU A 41 12.44 -4.30 5.57
N GLN A 42 13.46 -4.94 6.16
CA GLN A 42 14.16 -6.08 5.58
C GLN A 42 13.73 -7.42 6.18
N SER A 43 12.97 -7.38 7.26
CA SER A 43 12.48 -8.55 7.98
C SER A 43 11.12 -8.24 8.59
N ALA A 44 10.25 -9.25 8.64
CA ALA A 44 8.93 -9.10 9.24
C ALA A 44 9.03 -8.71 10.71
N SER A 45 8.13 -7.82 11.14
CA SER A 45 7.80 -7.71 12.56
C SER A 45 6.97 -8.94 12.96
N THR A 46 6.88 -9.19 14.26
CA THR A 46 5.97 -10.21 14.81
C THR A 46 4.50 -9.75 14.79
N ASP A 47 4.24 -8.52 14.36
CA ASP A 47 2.91 -7.94 14.29
C ASP A 47 2.34 -8.10 12.87
N PHE A 48 1.23 -8.83 12.78
CA PHE A 48 0.58 -9.11 11.50
C PHE A 48 0.02 -7.84 10.84
N ASP A 49 -0.35 -6.82 11.62
CA ASP A 49 -0.94 -5.58 11.11
C ASP A 49 0.10 -4.65 10.47
N LEU A 50 1.40 -4.89 10.75
CA LEU A 50 2.52 -4.12 10.22
C LEU A 50 3.25 -4.81 9.07
N THR A 51 2.71 -5.92 8.58
CA THR A 51 3.27 -6.66 7.44
C THR A 51 3.39 -5.81 6.17
N GLY A 52 2.57 -4.78 6.01
CA GLY A 52 2.62 -3.82 4.91
C GLY A 52 3.92 -2.98 4.85
N GLN A 53 4.77 -3.04 5.88
CA GLN A 53 6.07 -2.37 5.92
C GLN A 53 7.17 -3.13 5.12
N LEU A 54 6.87 -4.33 4.63
CA LEU A 54 7.72 -5.15 3.76
C LEU A 54 7.27 -5.06 2.30
N VAL A 55 8.20 -5.38 1.40
CA VAL A 55 7.85 -5.77 0.03
C VAL A 55 7.58 -7.26 0.00
N TRP A 56 6.39 -7.64 -0.45
CA TRP A 56 5.97 -9.03 -0.53
C TRP A 56 6.25 -9.65 -1.93
N PRO A 57 6.51 -10.96 -2.04
CA PRO A 57 6.86 -11.60 -3.30
C PRO A 57 5.81 -11.43 -4.42
N GLY A 58 4.52 -11.36 -4.08
CA GLY A 58 3.45 -11.08 -5.02
C GLY A 58 3.50 -9.67 -5.60
N ALA A 59 3.97 -8.69 -4.82
CA ALA A 59 4.19 -7.33 -5.32
C ALA A 59 5.37 -7.29 -6.30
N GLU A 60 6.45 -8.01 -6.01
CA GLU A 60 7.57 -8.15 -6.96
C GLU A 60 7.13 -8.85 -8.26
N LEU A 61 6.34 -9.92 -8.14
CA LEU A 61 5.81 -10.65 -9.30
C LEU A 61 4.89 -9.77 -10.15
N LEU A 62 3.97 -9.03 -9.51
CA LEU A 62 3.09 -8.08 -10.17
C LEU A 62 3.90 -7.01 -10.91
N ASN A 63 4.95 -6.47 -10.29
CA ASN A 63 5.82 -5.48 -10.90
C ASN A 63 6.63 -6.02 -12.08
N HIS A 64 7.08 -7.26 -12.03
CA HIS A 64 7.67 -7.93 -13.19
C HIS A 64 6.67 -8.09 -14.34
N TYR A 65 5.41 -8.37 -14.05
CA TYR A 65 4.36 -8.44 -15.06
C TYR A 65 4.05 -7.06 -15.65
N LEU A 66 3.82 -6.06 -14.81
CA LEU A 66 3.48 -4.71 -15.22
C LEU A 66 4.60 -4.03 -16.01
N SER A 67 5.87 -4.19 -15.60
CA SER A 67 7.01 -3.65 -16.35
C SER A 67 7.15 -4.24 -17.76
N LYS A 68 6.76 -5.50 -17.96
CA LYS A 68 6.73 -6.14 -19.29
C LYS A 68 5.53 -5.73 -20.14
N ASN A 69 4.46 -5.25 -19.51
CA ASN A 69 3.20 -4.88 -20.15
C ASN A 69 2.89 -3.38 -19.97
N ALA A 70 3.92 -2.53 -19.85
CA ALA A 70 3.77 -1.14 -19.42
C ALA A 70 2.83 -0.28 -20.28
N ASP A 71 2.60 -0.66 -21.55
CA ASP A 71 1.63 0.03 -22.40
C ASP A 71 0.20 -0.06 -21.88
N MET A 72 -0.16 -1.10 -21.10
CA MET A 72 -1.47 -1.19 -20.45
C MET A 72 -1.67 -0.15 -19.34
N LEU A 73 -0.58 0.43 -18.83
CA LEU A 73 -0.61 1.44 -17.77
C LEU A 73 -0.63 2.86 -18.31
N ARG A 74 -0.34 3.04 -19.60
CA ARG A 74 -0.05 4.34 -20.20
C ARG A 74 -1.28 5.26 -20.13
N GLY A 75 -1.16 6.33 -19.34
CA GLY A 75 -2.21 7.33 -19.16
C GLY A 75 -3.39 6.90 -18.28
N CYS A 76 -3.42 5.65 -17.79
CA CYS A 76 -4.50 5.14 -16.95
C CYS A 76 -4.56 5.85 -15.59
N SER A 77 -5.75 5.88 -15.00
CA SER A 77 -5.98 6.16 -13.59
C SER A 77 -6.04 4.84 -12.81
N VAL A 78 -5.23 4.70 -11.76
CA VAL A 78 -5.08 3.46 -10.99
C VAL A 78 -5.47 3.66 -9.53
N ILE A 79 -6.15 2.67 -8.95
CA ILE A 79 -6.23 2.49 -7.49
C ILE A 79 -5.56 1.17 -7.09
N GLU A 80 -4.63 1.22 -6.13
CA GLU A 80 -3.98 0.04 -5.55
C GLU A 80 -4.56 -0.25 -4.16
N LEU A 81 -5.03 -1.48 -3.95
CA LEU A 81 -5.58 -1.96 -2.69
C LEU A 81 -4.51 -2.71 -1.90
N GLY A 82 -4.28 -2.31 -0.65
CA GLY A 82 -3.24 -2.92 0.20
C GLY A 82 -1.85 -2.64 -0.36
N SER A 83 -1.51 -1.37 -0.51
CA SER A 83 -0.29 -0.93 -1.20
C SER A 83 0.99 -1.21 -0.39
N GLY A 84 0.88 -1.41 0.93
CA GLY A 84 2.04 -1.55 1.79
C GLY A 84 2.98 -0.34 1.64
N VAL A 85 4.25 -0.60 1.42
CA VAL A 85 5.27 0.43 1.15
C VAL A 85 5.15 1.13 -0.22
N GLY A 86 4.23 0.69 -1.09
CA GLY A 86 3.86 1.38 -2.33
C GLY A 86 4.66 1.02 -3.57
N ILE A 87 5.40 -0.10 -3.56
CA ILE A 87 6.30 -0.46 -4.67
C ILE A 87 5.58 -0.56 -6.02
N THR A 88 4.35 -1.08 -6.07
CA THR A 88 3.57 -1.20 -7.31
C THR A 88 3.08 0.16 -7.79
N GLY A 89 2.41 0.94 -6.94
CA GLY A 89 1.92 2.24 -7.34
C GLY A 89 3.03 3.22 -7.73
N ILE A 90 4.21 3.12 -7.11
CA ILE A 90 5.41 3.85 -7.53
C ILE A 90 5.88 3.42 -8.92
N LEU A 91 5.87 2.12 -9.24
CA LEU A 91 6.16 1.65 -10.60
C LEU A 91 5.15 2.23 -11.60
N CYS A 92 3.85 2.13 -11.29
CA CYS A 92 2.76 2.62 -12.12
C CYS A 92 2.85 4.12 -12.37
N SER A 93 3.36 4.90 -11.39
CA SER A 93 3.50 6.35 -11.50
C SER A 93 4.34 6.83 -12.70
N ARG A 94 5.18 5.94 -13.25
CA ARG A 94 6.01 6.20 -14.42
C ARG A 94 5.25 6.18 -15.74
N PHE A 95 4.06 5.58 -15.76
CA PHE A 95 3.28 5.33 -16.98
C PHE A 95 1.88 5.92 -16.89
N CYS A 96 1.29 5.92 -15.71
CA CYS A 96 -0.08 6.35 -15.43
C CYS A 96 -0.20 7.88 -15.38
N SER A 97 -1.45 8.38 -15.46
CA SER A 97 -1.77 9.79 -15.21
C SER A 97 -2.03 10.05 -13.72
N GLU A 98 -2.57 9.05 -13.03
CA GLU A 98 -2.86 9.10 -11.60
C GLU A 98 -2.73 7.70 -10.98
N VAL A 99 -2.22 7.66 -9.75
CA VAL A 99 -2.19 6.47 -8.91
C VAL A 99 -2.60 6.84 -7.48
N VAL A 100 -3.66 6.19 -7.00
CA VAL A 100 -4.11 6.25 -5.60
C VAL A 100 -3.72 4.94 -4.93
N MET A 101 -2.76 5.01 -4.02
CA MET A 101 -2.32 3.88 -3.21
C MET A 101 -3.08 3.88 -1.90
N THR A 102 -3.62 2.74 -1.51
CA THR A 102 -4.45 2.61 -0.32
C THR A 102 -3.97 1.53 0.62
N ASP A 103 -4.05 1.82 1.93
CA ASP A 103 -3.85 0.85 3.00
C ASP A 103 -4.74 1.21 4.20
N HIS A 104 -4.95 0.26 5.10
CA HIS A 104 -5.79 0.42 6.29
C HIS A 104 -4.99 0.87 7.51
N ASN A 105 -3.72 0.49 7.60
CA ASN A 105 -2.89 0.69 8.79
C ASN A 105 -2.18 2.06 8.73
N ASP A 106 -2.33 2.86 9.79
CA ASP A 106 -1.78 4.23 9.82
C ASP A 106 -0.24 4.26 9.81
N GLU A 107 0.44 3.27 10.41
CA GLU A 107 1.91 3.16 10.34
C GLU A 107 2.37 2.79 8.93
N VAL A 108 1.62 1.94 8.24
CA VAL A 108 1.88 1.61 6.83
C VAL A 108 1.65 2.85 5.94
N LEU A 109 0.60 3.63 6.19
CA LEU A 109 0.34 4.88 5.47
C LEU A 109 1.45 5.92 5.68
N LYS A 110 2.08 5.98 6.86
CA LYS A 110 3.24 6.86 7.11
C LYS A 110 4.42 6.52 6.20
N ILE A 111 4.81 5.24 6.12
CA ILE A 111 5.92 4.82 5.26
C ILE A 111 5.57 4.93 3.77
N LEU A 112 4.33 4.62 3.40
CA LEU A 112 3.82 4.83 2.04
C LEU A 112 3.94 6.30 1.63
N THR A 113 3.50 7.22 2.49
CA THR A 113 3.59 8.68 2.24
C THR A 113 5.04 9.13 2.09
N ARG A 114 5.94 8.65 2.96
CA ARG A 114 7.39 8.92 2.85
C ARG A 114 7.97 8.45 1.52
N ASN A 115 7.54 7.30 1.01
CA ASN A 115 7.99 6.79 -0.29
C ASN A 115 7.39 7.56 -1.48
N ILE A 116 6.16 8.08 -1.35
CA ILE A 116 5.59 9.01 -2.34
C ILE A 116 6.44 10.28 -2.40
N GLU A 117 6.75 10.88 -1.25
CA GLU A 117 7.54 12.11 -1.17
C GLU A 117 8.94 11.93 -1.77
N LEU A 118 9.57 10.77 -1.56
CA LEU A 118 10.85 10.42 -2.18
C LEU A 118 10.80 10.54 -3.71
N HIS A 119 9.70 10.12 -4.34
CA HIS A 119 9.54 10.15 -5.80
C HIS A 119 8.88 11.42 -6.36
N GLN A 120 8.28 12.25 -5.49
CA GLN A 120 7.78 13.58 -5.88
C GLN A 120 8.85 14.67 -5.74
N SER A 121 9.77 14.53 -4.79
CA SER A 121 10.83 15.51 -4.51
C SER A 121 12.05 15.36 -5.41
N SER A 122 12.33 14.15 -5.91
CA SER A 122 13.32 13.94 -6.95
C SER A 122 12.86 14.65 -8.21
N GLN A 123 13.59 15.67 -8.68
CA GLN A 123 13.38 16.31 -9.99
C GLN A 123 13.61 15.37 -11.19
N ASP A 124 13.67 14.07 -10.95
CA ASP A 124 13.67 13.04 -11.97
C ASP A 124 12.35 13.11 -12.72
N SER A 125 12.46 13.48 -14.00
CA SER A 125 11.36 13.65 -14.96
C SER A 125 10.66 12.34 -15.33
N HIS A 126 10.76 11.33 -14.47
CA HIS A 126 10.31 9.96 -14.70
C HIS A 126 8.94 9.67 -14.09
N SER A 127 8.48 10.44 -13.09
CA SER A 127 7.10 10.35 -12.61
C SER A 127 6.18 11.15 -13.53
N CYS A 128 5.30 10.45 -14.25
CA CYS A 128 4.28 11.07 -15.10
C CYS A 128 2.94 11.25 -14.36
N ALA A 129 2.78 10.63 -13.20
CA ALA A 129 1.50 10.54 -12.49
C ALA A 129 1.40 11.47 -11.28
N ARG A 130 0.17 11.84 -10.94
CA ARG A 130 -0.20 12.30 -9.60
C ARG A 130 -0.27 11.09 -8.66
N LEU A 131 0.59 11.07 -7.64
CA LEU A 131 0.61 10.04 -6.59
C LEU A 131 -0.11 10.53 -5.34
N LYS A 132 -0.94 9.66 -4.73
CA LYS A 132 -1.62 9.91 -3.45
C LYS A 132 -1.65 8.64 -2.60
N ALA A 133 -1.55 8.82 -1.28
CA ALA A 133 -1.90 7.81 -0.28
C ALA A 133 -3.27 8.17 0.30
N GLU A 134 -4.16 7.18 0.44
CA GLU A 134 -5.47 7.35 1.07
C GLU A 134 -5.76 6.15 1.99
N LYS A 135 -6.43 6.38 3.13
CA LYS A 135 -6.82 5.30 4.04
C LYS A 135 -8.00 4.52 3.47
N LEU A 136 -7.84 3.20 3.36
CA LEU A 136 -8.93 2.30 2.97
C LEU A 136 -8.82 0.97 3.72
N GLU A 137 -9.70 0.81 4.69
CA GLU A 137 -10.01 -0.46 5.31
C GLU A 137 -10.97 -1.25 4.42
N TRP A 138 -10.67 -2.52 4.21
CA TRP A 138 -11.48 -3.39 3.37
C TRP A 138 -12.90 -3.56 3.93
N GLY A 139 -13.90 -3.41 3.07
CA GLY A 139 -15.31 -3.39 3.46
C GLY A 139 -15.81 -2.06 4.01
N ASN A 140 -14.94 -1.06 4.22
CA ASN A 140 -15.35 0.26 4.68
C ASN A 140 -15.93 1.09 3.51
N SER A 141 -17.25 1.04 3.36
CA SER A 141 -17.94 1.71 2.25
C SER A 141 -17.89 3.25 2.33
N GLU A 142 -17.77 3.83 3.53
CA GLU A 142 -17.68 5.28 3.69
C GLU A 142 -16.32 5.82 3.26
N GLN A 143 -15.23 5.14 3.62
CA GLN A 143 -13.88 5.47 3.13
C GLN A 143 -13.79 5.31 1.60
N LEU A 144 -14.35 4.23 1.06
CA LEU A 144 -14.39 4.05 -0.39
C LEU A 144 -15.18 5.17 -1.09
N LYS A 145 -16.38 5.51 -0.59
CA LYS A 145 -17.17 6.63 -1.14
C LYS A 145 -16.42 7.95 -1.08
N TYR A 146 -15.71 8.23 0.01
CA TYR A 146 -14.88 9.43 0.14
C TYR A 146 -13.82 9.52 -0.96
N ILE A 147 -13.13 8.41 -1.24
CA ILE A 147 -12.17 8.32 -2.35
C ILE A 147 -12.91 8.53 -3.68
N LEU A 148 -13.99 7.79 -3.96
CA LEU A 148 -14.72 7.90 -5.23
C LEU A 148 -15.29 9.30 -5.50
N GLN A 149 -15.72 10.04 -4.47
CA GLN A 149 -16.19 11.43 -4.62
C GLN A 149 -15.08 12.37 -5.13
N ARG A 150 -13.82 12.09 -4.81
CA ARG A 150 -12.65 12.86 -5.28
C ARG A 150 -12.17 12.41 -6.66
N HIS A 151 -12.65 11.26 -7.13
CA HIS A 151 -12.31 10.64 -8.40
C HIS A 151 -13.61 10.23 -9.15
N PRO A 152 -14.46 11.20 -9.55
CA PRO A 152 -15.80 10.92 -10.10
C PRO A 152 -15.79 10.15 -11.43
N GLU A 153 -14.69 10.22 -12.17
CA GLU A 153 -14.47 9.43 -13.40
C GLU A 153 -14.13 7.95 -13.12
N GLY A 154 -13.86 7.61 -11.86
CA GLY A 154 -13.41 6.29 -11.44
C GLY A 154 -11.94 6.00 -11.74
N PHE A 155 -11.59 4.72 -11.70
CA PHE A 155 -10.25 4.22 -12.04
C PHE A 155 -10.37 3.24 -13.22
N ASP A 156 -9.40 3.29 -14.13
CA ASP A 156 -9.31 2.35 -15.26
C ASP A 156 -8.80 0.97 -14.79
N LEU A 157 -7.97 0.97 -13.75
CA LEU A 157 -7.30 -0.21 -13.21
C LEU A 157 -7.37 -0.26 -11.68
N VAL A 158 -7.69 -1.45 -11.16
CA VAL A 158 -7.57 -1.82 -9.76
C VAL A 158 -6.47 -2.85 -9.60
N LEU A 159 -5.47 -2.53 -8.78
CA LEU A 159 -4.34 -3.40 -8.51
C LEU A 159 -4.38 -3.90 -7.06
N GLY A 160 -3.79 -5.08 -6.83
CA GLY A 160 -3.55 -5.60 -5.48
C GLY A 160 -2.61 -6.80 -5.52
N ALA A 161 -1.70 -6.86 -4.54
CA ALA A 161 -0.71 -7.92 -4.45
C ALA A 161 -0.66 -8.52 -3.04
N ASP A 162 -0.69 -9.85 -2.94
CA ASP A 162 -0.71 -10.63 -1.69
C ASP A 162 -1.82 -10.22 -0.70
N ILE A 163 -2.92 -9.71 -1.25
CA ILE A 163 -4.15 -9.38 -0.53
C ILE A 163 -5.02 -10.64 -0.37
N TYR A 164 -4.54 -11.59 0.46
CA TYR A 164 -5.22 -12.86 0.74
C TYR A 164 -6.51 -12.70 1.55
N ILE A 165 -7.52 -13.51 1.21
CA ILE A 165 -8.79 -13.73 1.95
C ILE A 165 -9.42 -12.43 2.47
N LEU A 166 -10.11 -11.71 1.57
CA LEU A 166 -11.19 -10.75 1.85
C LEU A 166 -11.71 -10.12 0.54
N ILE A 167 -11.04 -10.41 -0.58
CA ILE A 167 -11.50 -10.16 -1.95
C ILE A 167 -12.99 -10.51 -2.15
N LEU A 168 -13.57 -11.53 -1.52
CA LEU A 168 -15.00 -11.81 -1.66
C LEU A 168 -15.92 -10.70 -1.10
N TYR A 169 -15.54 -10.03 -0.01
CA TYR A 169 -16.32 -8.93 0.58
C TYR A 169 -15.98 -7.58 -0.05
N THR A 170 -14.70 -7.30 -0.26
CA THR A 170 -14.25 -6.04 -0.87
C THR A 170 -14.62 -5.96 -2.35
N PHE A 171 -14.53 -7.06 -3.12
CA PHE A 171 -15.07 -7.06 -4.50
C PHE A 171 -16.57 -6.81 -4.50
N HIS A 172 -17.32 -7.36 -3.55
CA HIS A 172 -18.77 -7.13 -3.55
C HIS A 172 -19.08 -5.64 -3.37
N VAL A 173 -18.40 -4.97 -2.43
CA VAL A 173 -18.55 -3.52 -2.24
C VAL A 173 -18.04 -2.72 -3.44
N LEU A 174 -16.88 -3.08 -4.02
CA LEU A 174 -16.37 -2.43 -5.23
C LEU A 174 -17.35 -2.60 -6.40
N LEU A 175 -17.75 -3.83 -6.72
CA LEU A 175 -18.71 -4.15 -7.79
C LEU A 175 -20.08 -3.48 -7.57
N MET A 176 -20.54 -3.35 -6.33
CA MET A 176 -21.79 -2.64 -6.01
C MET A 176 -21.70 -1.12 -6.18
N ASN A 177 -20.51 -0.54 -6.01
CA ASN A 177 -20.28 0.90 -6.19
C ASN A 177 -19.72 1.23 -7.59
N MET A 178 -19.47 0.23 -8.42
CA MET A 178 -19.07 0.39 -9.82
C MET A 178 -20.25 0.91 -10.65
N SER A 179 -20.30 2.22 -10.83
CA SER A 179 -21.25 2.90 -11.70
C SER A 179 -20.82 2.94 -13.17
N SER A 180 -19.63 2.42 -13.53
CA SER A 180 -19.09 2.45 -14.89
C SER A 180 -18.44 1.13 -15.33
N GLU A 181 -18.63 0.76 -16.59
CA GLU A 181 -18.09 -0.46 -17.24
C GLU A 181 -16.56 -0.42 -17.50
N ARG A 182 -15.78 0.45 -16.82
CA ARG A 182 -14.37 0.72 -17.17
C ARG A 182 -13.31 0.02 -16.32
N TRP A 183 -13.68 -0.60 -15.19
CA TRP A 183 -12.69 -1.02 -14.20
C TRP A 183 -12.14 -2.41 -14.54
N ASN A 184 -10.84 -2.48 -14.80
CA ASN A 184 -10.12 -3.74 -15.00
C ASN A 184 -9.34 -4.11 -13.72
N PHE A 185 -9.38 -5.38 -13.33
CA PHE A 185 -8.72 -5.87 -12.11
C PHE A 185 -7.48 -6.68 -12.46
N VAL A 186 -6.35 -6.38 -11.81
CA VAL A 186 -5.14 -7.20 -11.85
C VAL A 186 -4.73 -7.51 -10.42
N ILE A 187 -4.87 -8.77 -10.02
CA ILE A 187 -4.59 -9.22 -8.66
C ILE A 187 -3.64 -10.42 -8.71
N VAL A 188 -2.57 -10.34 -7.93
CA VAL A 188 -1.55 -11.38 -7.82
C VAL A 188 -1.44 -11.82 -6.36
N ASN A 189 -1.48 -13.11 -6.11
CA ASN A 189 -1.35 -13.69 -4.78
C ASN A 189 -0.33 -14.83 -4.84
N THR A 190 0.65 -14.82 -3.95
CA THR A 190 1.69 -15.84 -3.84
C THR A 190 1.49 -16.70 -2.60
N SER A 191 1.26 -18.01 -2.79
CA SER A 191 1.04 -18.90 -1.66
C SER A 191 2.36 -19.04 -0.91
N LYS A 192 2.38 -18.76 0.40
CA LYS A 192 3.48 -19.23 1.23
C LYS A 192 3.47 -20.77 1.19
N SER A 193 4.57 -21.34 0.70
CA SER A 193 4.95 -22.73 0.94
C SER A 193 5.33 -22.92 2.40
#